data_AF-A0A970JKI9-F1
#
_entry.id   AF-A0A970JKI9-F1
#
_cell.length_a   1.000
_cell.length_b   1.000
_cell.length_c   1.000
_cell.angle_alpha   90.00
_cell.angle_beta   90.00
_cell.angle_gamma   90.00
#
_symmetry.space_group_name_H-M   'P 1'
#
loop_
_entity.id
_entity.type
_entity.pdbx_description
1 polymer ?
#
loop_
_entity_poly.entity_id
_entity_poly.type
_entity_poly.pdbx_seq_one_letter_code
_entity_poly.pdbx_strand_id
1 'polypeptide(L)'
;LVDAIGGVEFYVPVDMDYDDPTQDLHIHYKKGLQFLDGKSALEVVRFRHNNDGTGYPREDLDRIQTTQKLLTAIAKKMINVKTLLKLDELVDIAVDNLKTDLDAGEILWLAKEALGVDTENGLHFHTYAEHSCMYKGLSYVYAEEDEALALINSSINPYTTDITDLDLIKP
;
A
#
# COMPACT_ATOMS: atom_id res chain seq x y z
N LEU A 1 -2.51 13.75 0.81
CA LEU A 1 -1.38 13.34 -0.07
C LEU A 1 -1.80 13.22 -1.54
N VAL A 2 -2.74 12.33 -1.90
CA VAL A 2 -3.18 12.15 -3.32
C VAL A 2 -3.73 13.46 -3.92
N ASP A 3 -4.47 14.25 -3.15
CA ASP A 3 -4.95 15.56 -3.63
C ASP A 3 -3.82 16.55 -3.93
N ALA A 4 -2.77 16.55 -3.11
CA ALA A 4 -1.63 17.47 -3.22
C ALA A 4 -0.82 17.23 -4.51
N ILE A 5 -0.75 15.97 -4.95
CA ILE A 5 -0.14 15.57 -6.22
C ILE A 5 -1.09 15.70 -7.43
N GLY A 6 -2.30 16.25 -7.20
CA GLY A 6 -3.31 16.51 -8.23
C GLY A 6 -4.00 15.24 -8.72
N GLY A 7 -4.23 14.28 -7.83
CA GLY A 7 -4.89 13.01 -8.12
C GLY A 7 -4.02 12.03 -8.94
N VAL A 8 -4.56 10.84 -9.16
CA VAL A 8 -3.88 9.74 -9.86
C VAL A 8 -4.82 9.04 -10.83
N GLU A 9 -4.32 8.69 -12.01
CA GLU A 9 -5.03 7.79 -12.92
C GLU A 9 -4.77 6.34 -12.49
N PHE A 10 -5.84 5.57 -12.30
CA PHE A 10 -5.76 4.21 -11.81
C PHE A 10 -6.72 3.29 -12.56
N TYR A 11 -6.25 2.10 -12.93
CA TYR A 11 -7.10 1.08 -13.53
C TYR A 11 -7.78 0.26 -12.43
N VAL A 12 -9.06 0.51 -12.21
CA VAL A 12 -9.90 -0.27 -11.30
C VAL A 12 -10.12 -1.66 -11.90
N PRO A 13 -9.77 -2.76 -11.21
CA PRO A 13 -9.69 -4.10 -11.81
C PRO A 13 -11.05 -4.80 -11.98
N VAL A 14 -12.05 -4.43 -11.19
CA VAL A 14 -13.40 -5.01 -11.14
C VAL A 14 -14.44 -3.91 -10.94
N ASP A 15 -15.71 -4.19 -11.22
CA ASP A 15 -16.79 -3.30 -10.79
C ASP A 15 -16.90 -3.37 -9.26
N MET A 16 -16.97 -2.19 -8.62
CA MET A 16 -17.07 -2.00 -7.18
C MET A 16 -18.41 -1.33 -6.86
N ASP A 17 -19.21 -1.98 -6.03
CA ASP A 17 -20.53 -1.55 -5.59
C ASP A 17 -20.72 -2.03 -4.14
N TYR A 18 -20.27 -1.20 -3.20
CA TYR A 18 -20.25 -1.52 -1.78
C TYR A 18 -20.64 -0.30 -0.93
N ASP A 19 -21.70 -0.46 -0.15
CA ASP A 19 -22.13 0.46 0.89
C ASP A 19 -22.00 -0.18 2.29
N ASP A 20 -21.40 0.55 3.22
CA ASP A 20 -21.42 0.28 4.67
C ASP A 20 -21.92 1.53 5.41
N PRO A 21 -23.22 1.60 5.74
CA PRO A 21 -23.81 2.74 6.45
C PRO A 21 -23.26 2.94 7.86
N THR A 22 -22.66 1.92 8.47
CA THR A 22 -22.08 2.03 9.82
C THR A 22 -20.77 2.80 9.80
N GLN A 23 -20.11 2.85 8.65
CA GLN A 23 -18.83 3.53 8.42
C GLN A 23 -18.95 4.75 7.49
N ASP A 24 -20.17 5.13 7.09
CA ASP A 24 -20.44 6.16 6.07
C ASP A 24 -19.60 5.94 4.80
N LEU A 25 -19.47 4.68 4.38
CA LEU A 25 -18.62 4.24 3.28
C LEU A 25 -19.48 3.89 2.07
N HIS A 26 -19.22 4.55 0.96
CA HIS A 26 -19.95 4.40 -0.29
C HIS A 26 -18.95 4.24 -1.45
N ILE A 27 -18.80 3.04 -1.98
CA ILE A 27 -17.79 2.69 -2.99
C ILE A 27 -18.52 2.29 -4.27
N HIS A 28 -18.44 3.16 -5.29
CA HIS A 28 -19.18 3.00 -6.55
C HIS A 28 -18.27 3.29 -7.75
N TYR A 29 -17.57 2.27 -8.25
CA TYR A 29 -16.63 2.39 -9.35
C TYR A 29 -16.86 1.35 -10.44
N LYS A 30 -16.75 1.77 -11.70
CA LYS A 30 -16.71 0.85 -12.84
C LYS A 30 -15.29 0.42 -13.12
N LYS A 31 -15.12 -0.85 -13.47
CA LYS A 31 -13.87 -1.40 -13.98
C LYS A 31 -13.36 -0.54 -15.12
N GLY A 32 -12.06 -0.27 -15.12
CA GLY A 32 -11.41 0.55 -16.14
C GLY A 32 -10.59 1.68 -15.55
N LEU A 33 -10.11 2.55 -16.44
CA LEU A 33 -9.33 3.71 -16.04
C LEU A 33 -10.24 4.75 -15.35
N GLN A 34 -9.87 5.13 -14.14
CA GLN A 34 -10.54 6.14 -13.33
C GLN A 34 -9.52 7.19 -12.90
N PHE A 35 -9.99 8.41 -12.68
CA PHE A 35 -9.22 9.45 -12.00
C PHE A 35 -9.61 9.44 -10.53
N LEU A 36 -8.63 9.25 -9.64
CA LEU A 36 -8.84 9.15 -8.20
C LEU A 36 -8.25 10.37 -7.49
N ASP A 37 -9.09 11.06 -6.72
CA ASP A 37 -8.67 12.01 -5.70
C ASP A 37 -8.36 11.26 -4.38
N GLY A 38 -8.04 11.98 -3.30
CA GLY A 38 -7.73 11.38 -2.01
C GLY A 38 -8.85 10.53 -1.42
N LYS A 39 -10.11 10.95 -1.60
CA LYS A 39 -11.26 10.18 -1.13
C LYS A 39 -11.46 8.92 -1.97
N SER A 40 -11.45 9.04 -3.29
CA SER A 40 -11.62 7.90 -4.20
C SER A 40 -10.48 6.89 -4.09
N ALA A 41 -9.25 7.34 -3.89
CA ALA A 41 -8.11 6.47 -3.64
C ALA A 41 -8.30 5.64 -2.36
N LEU A 42 -8.80 6.27 -1.28
CA LEU A 42 -9.10 5.59 -0.02
C LEU A 42 -10.22 4.56 -0.17
N GLU A 43 -11.27 4.89 -0.92
CA GLU A 43 -12.37 3.96 -1.20
C GLU A 43 -11.89 2.73 -1.98
N VAL A 44 -11.09 2.92 -3.03
CA VAL A 44 -10.53 1.82 -3.85
C VAL A 44 -9.68 0.86 -3.02
N VAL A 45 -8.85 1.34 -2.09
CA VAL A 45 -8.02 0.45 -1.24
C VAL A 45 -8.82 -0.22 -0.12
N ARG A 46 -9.99 0.31 0.24
CA ARG A 46 -10.88 -0.29 1.25
C ARG A 46 -11.77 -1.38 0.68
N PHE A 47 -12.00 -1.38 -0.63
CA PHE A 47 -12.86 -2.36 -1.30
C PHE A 47 -12.37 -3.81 -1.10
N ARG A 48 -13.31 -4.73 -0.93
CA ARG A 48 -13.07 -6.19 -0.79
C ARG A 48 -14.03 -6.99 -1.66
N HIS A 49 -15.32 -6.70 -1.52
CA HIS A 49 -16.41 -7.34 -2.24
C HIS A 49 -17.56 -6.35 -2.39
N ASN A 50 -18.43 -6.64 -3.35
CA ASN A 50 -19.69 -5.95 -3.56
C ASN A 50 -20.73 -6.41 -2.54
N ASN A 51 -21.79 -5.62 -2.34
CA ASN A 51 -22.88 -6.00 -1.43
C ASN A 51 -23.58 -7.31 -1.84
N ASP A 52 -23.49 -7.73 -3.12
CA ASP A 52 -24.03 -8.99 -3.63
C ASP A 52 -23.08 -10.20 -3.45
N GLY A 53 -21.91 -9.99 -2.83
CA GLY A 53 -20.88 -11.01 -2.62
C GLY A 53 -19.95 -11.26 -3.82
N THR A 54 -20.14 -10.55 -4.95
CA THR A 54 -19.16 -10.54 -6.05
C THR A 54 -18.00 -9.60 -5.75
N GLY A 55 -17.02 -9.47 -6.65
CA GLY A 55 -15.86 -8.59 -6.46
C GLY A 55 -14.55 -9.36 -6.56
N TYR A 56 -13.69 -9.27 -5.53
CA TYR A 56 -12.42 -9.98 -5.51
C TYR A 56 -12.57 -11.47 -5.21
N PRO A 57 -12.13 -12.38 -6.10
CA PRO A 57 -12.21 -13.82 -5.84
C PRO A 57 -11.41 -14.28 -4.62
N ARG A 58 -10.31 -13.60 -4.28
CA ARG A 58 -9.44 -13.91 -3.14
C ARG A 58 -9.47 -12.84 -2.05
N GLU A 59 -10.54 -12.03 -2.02
CA GLU A 59 -10.78 -10.94 -1.07
C GLU A 59 -9.52 -10.12 -0.73
N ASP A 60 -8.92 -10.39 0.42
CA ASP A 60 -7.79 -9.66 0.97
C ASP A 60 -6.53 -9.73 0.11
N LEU A 61 -6.24 -10.87 -0.54
CA LEU A 61 -5.06 -11.01 -1.40
C LEU A 61 -5.16 -10.13 -2.65
N ASP A 62 -6.35 -10.00 -3.22
CA ASP A 62 -6.60 -9.14 -4.38
C ASP A 62 -6.70 -7.66 -3.97
N ARG A 63 -7.20 -7.37 -2.76
CA ARG A 63 -7.13 -6.03 -2.16
C ARG A 63 -5.68 -5.58 -1.97
N ILE A 64 -4.81 -6.45 -1.45
CA ILE A 64 -3.37 -6.18 -1.31
C ILE A 64 -2.77 -5.86 -2.68
N GLN A 65 -3.04 -6.66 -3.71
CA GLN A 65 -2.55 -6.40 -5.07
C GLN A 65 -3.07 -5.07 -5.64
N THR A 66 -4.33 -4.73 -5.41
CA THR A 66 -4.91 -3.44 -5.84
C THR A 66 -4.25 -2.28 -5.12
N THR A 67 -4.00 -2.42 -3.82
CA THR A 67 -3.31 -1.43 -3.00
C THR A 67 -1.87 -1.23 -3.49
N GLN A 68 -1.13 -2.31 -3.74
CA GLN A 68 0.23 -2.26 -4.30
C GLN A 68 0.25 -1.51 -5.64
N LYS A 69 -0.68 -1.82 -6.56
CA LYS A 69 -0.80 -1.13 -7.85
C LYS A 69 -1.12 0.35 -7.68
N LEU A 70 -1.98 0.72 -6.73
CA LEU A 70 -2.31 2.12 -6.47
C LEU A 70 -1.11 2.87 -5.88
N LEU A 71 -0.37 2.24 -4.95
CA LEU A 71 0.87 2.79 -4.42
C LEU A 71 1.91 2.99 -5.54
N THR A 72 2.04 2.05 -6.48
CA THR A 72 2.89 2.24 -7.68
C THR A 72 2.44 3.44 -8.50
N ALA A 73 1.14 3.60 -8.76
CA ALA A 73 0.62 4.72 -9.55
C ALA A 73 0.88 6.07 -8.84
N ILE A 74 0.72 6.11 -7.52
CA ILE A 74 1.03 7.28 -6.68
C ILE A 74 2.53 7.57 -6.71
N ALA A 75 3.39 6.56 -6.56
CA ALA A 75 4.85 6.71 -6.64
C ALA A 75 5.30 7.25 -8.02
N LYS A 76 4.77 6.70 -9.12
CA LYS A 76 4.99 7.20 -10.49
C LYS A 76 4.55 8.66 -10.65
N LYS A 77 3.41 9.02 -10.06
CA LYS A 77 2.92 10.41 -10.06
C LYS A 77 3.83 11.33 -9.23
N MET A 78 4.36 10.85 -8.11
CA MET A 78 5.27 11.60 -7.26
C MET A 78 6.67 11.75 -7.86
N ILE A 79 7.19 10.78 -8.60
CA ILE A 79 8.57 10.87 -9.13
C ILE A 79 8.65 11.61 -10.48
N ASN A 80 7.52 12.04 -11.04
CA ASN A 80 7.53 12.86 -12.26
C ASN A 80 8.05 14.30 -12.02
N VAL A 81 8.54 14.92 -13.10
CA VAL A 81 9.24 16.24 -13.11
C VAL A 81 8.46 17.36 -12.42
N LYS A 82 7.12 17.29 -12.34
CA LYS A 82 6.31 18.35 -11.70
C LYS A 82 6.38 18.31 -10.18
N THR A 83 6.75 17.17 -9.59
CA THR A 83 6.82 17.00 -8.14
C THR A 83 8.09 17.59 -7.54
N LEU A 84 9.19 17.66 -8.30
CA LEU A 84 10.43 18.31 -7.84
C LEU A 84 10.17 19.76 -7.37
N LEU A 85 9.25 20.45 -8.05
CA LEU A 85 8.86 21.83 -7.73
C LEU A 85 8.00 21.94 -6.46
N LYS A 86 7.44 20.82 -5.99
CA LYS A 86 6.54 20.73 -4.84
C LYS A 86 7.12 19.90 -3.70
N LEU A 87 8.41 19.56 -3.74
CA LEU A 87 9.00 18.61 -2.81
C LEU A 87 8.83 19.07 -1.35
N ASP A 88 9.15 20.33 -1.07
CA ASP A 88 9.02 20.91 0.28
C ASP A 88 7.55 20.89 0.75
N GLU A 89 6.60 21.27 -0.12
CA GLU A 89 5.16 21.20 0.16
C GLU A 89 4.70 19.77 0.49
N LEU A 90 5.18 18.77 -0.24
CA LEU A 90 4.84 17.38 0.02
C LEU A 90 5.46 16.85 1.32
N VAL A 91 6.68 17.28 1.65
CA VAL A 91 7.32 16.94 2.92
C VAL A 91 6.54 17.55 4.08
N ASP A 92 6.13 18.82 4.00
CA ASP A 92 5.31 19.47 5.02
C ASP A 92 3.97 18.73 5.21
N ILE A 93 3.29 18.38 4.11
CA ILE A 93 2.05 17.59 4.18
C ILE A 93 2.31 16.22 4.81
N ALA A 94 3.43 15.56 4.50
CA ALA A 94 3.78 14.28 5.10
C ALA A 94 4.01 14.42 6.60
N VAL A 95 4.79 15.41 7.04
CA VAL A 95 5.06 15.69 8.46
C VAL A 95 3.77 15.99 9.23
N ASP A 96 2.86 16.77 8.65
CA ASP A 96 1.60 17.15 9.30
C ASP A 96 0.58 16.01 9.40
N ASN A 97 0.67 15.00 8.52
CA ASN A 97 -0.34 13.95 8.39
C ASN A 97 0.17 12.55 8.75
N LEU A 98 1.47 12.36 8.96
CA LEU A 98 2.08 11.09 9.35
C LEU A 98 2.49 11.11 10.81
N LYS A 99 2.15 10.03 11.51
CA LYS A 99 2.75 9.73 12.80
C LYS A 99 4.00 8.87 12.57
N THR A 100 5.17 9.45 12.77
CA THR A 100 6.46 8.81 12.55
C THR A 100 7.48 9.29 13.60
N ASP A 101 8.53 8.50 13.79
CA ASP A 101 9.74 8.84 14.54
C ASP A 101 10.79 9.58 13.69
N LEU A 102 10.59 9.65 12.37
CA LEU A 102 11.45 10.39 11.46
C LEU A 102 11.25 11.91 11.61
N ASP A 103 12.33 12.66 11.61
CA ASP A 103 12.28 14.12 11.51
C ASP A 103 12.09 14.61 10.06
N ALA A 104 11.77 15.90 9.91
CA ALA A 104 11.53 16.48 8.59
C ALA A 104 12.75 16.40 7.66
N GLY A 105 13.98 16.42 8.21
CA GLY A 105 15.22 16.27 7.46
C GLY A 105 15.42 14.85 6.95
N GLU A 106 15.11 13.84 7.76
CA GLU A 106 15.12 12.43 7.37
C GLU A 106 14.07 12.12 6.29
N ILE A 107 12.87 12.67 6.43
CA ILE A 107 11.81 12.56 5.41
C ILE A 107 12.25 13.21 4.10
N LEU A 108 12.82 14.43 4.16
CA LEU A 108 13.33 15.12 2.98
C LEU A 108 14.47 14.34 2.31
N TRP A 109 15.36 13.73 3.10
CA TRP A 109 16.43 12.89 2.58
C TRP A 109 15.87 11.66 1.85
N LEU A 110 14.94 10.91 2.47
CA LEU A 110 14.26 9.78 1.84
C LEU A 110 13.55 10.18 0.55
N ALA A 111 12.87 11.33 0.56
CA ALA A 111 12.15 11.83 -0.61
C ALA A 111 13.11 12.15 -1.78
N LYS A 112 14.31 12.68 -1.49
CA LYS A 112 15.34 12.91 -2.52
C LYS A 112 15.89 11.61 -3.10
N GLU A 113 16.16 10.61 -2.27
CA GLU A 113 16.60 9.29 -2.74
C GLU A 113 15.51 8.63 -3.61
N ALA A 114 14.24 8.75 -3.21
CA ALA A 114 13.11 8.20 -3.96
C ALA A 114 12.98 8.78 -5.38
N LEU A 115 13.43 10.02 -5.63
CA LEU A 115 13.43 10.61 -6.98
C LEU A 115 14.36 9.85 -7.95
N GLY A 116 15.36 9.14 -7.45
CA GLY A 116 16.28 8.32 -8.25
C GLY A 116 15.76 6.91 -8.55
N VAL A 117 14.63 6.50 -7.96
CA VAL A 117 14.08 5.16 -8.15
C VAL A 117 13.49 5.02 -9.55
N ASP A 118 13.88 3.95 -10.26
CA ASP A 118 13.19 3.53 -11.48
C ASP A 118 11.77 3.09 -11.12
N THR A 119 10.78 3.93 -11.40
CA THR A 119 9.39 3.61 -11.06
C THR A 119 8.77 2.50 -11.90
N GLU A 120 9.42 2.08 -12.99
CA GLU A 120 8.97 0.94 -13.80
C GLU A 120 9.50 -0.39 -13.25
N ASN A 121 10.76 -0.45 -12.83
CA ASN A 121 11.40 -1.71 -12.42
C ASN A 121 11.99 -1.73 -11.02
N GLY A 122 12.18 -0.58 -10.37
CA GLY A 122 12.83 -0.44 -9.06
C GLY A 122 11.88 -0.43 -7.87
N LEU A 123 10.56 -0.47 -8.10
CA LEU A 123 9.56 -0.60 -7.05
C LEU A 123 9.06 -2.05 -6.98
N HIS A 124 9.44 -2.75 -5.92
CA HIS A 124 9.04 -4.12 -5.67
C HIS A 124 8.11 -4.21 -4.46
N PHE A 125 7.08 -5.04 -4.58
CA PHE A 125 6.22 -5.39 -3.46
C PHE A 125 6.30 -6.89 -3.23
N HIS A 126 6.42 -7.26 -1.97
CA HIS A 126 6.36 -8.64 -1.52
C HIS A 126 5.18 -8.79 -0.58
N THR A 127 4.34 -9.79 -0.83
CA THR A 127 3.25 -10.18 0.07
C THR A 127 3.68 -11.43 0.81
N TYR A 128 3.71 -11.36 2.13
CA TYR A 128 4.02 -12.51 2.97
C TYR A 128 2.97 -13.62 2.78
N ALA A 129 3.41 -14.88 2.81
CA ALA A 129 2.51 -16.02 2.63
C ALA A 129 1.50 -16.12 3.78
N GLU A 130 0.25 -16.42 3.45
CA GLU A 130 -0.80 -16.50 4.46
C GLU A 130 -0.78 -17.84 5.19
N HIS A 131 -0.43 -17.81 6.48
CA HIS A 131 -0.73 -18.89 7.42
C HIS A 131 -1.78 -18.40 8.40
N SER A 132 -2.87 -19.13 8.54
CA SER A 132 -3.97 -18.73 9.41
C SER A 132 -4.40 -19.83 10.38
N CYS A 133 -4.86 -19.41 11.56
CA CYS A 133 -5.38 -20.29 12.57
C CYS A 133 -6.57 -19.66 13.29
N MET A 134 -7.39 -20.49 13.91
CA MET A 134 -8.46 -20.03 14.81
C MET A 134 -7.97 -20.15 16.26
N TYR A 135 -7.88 -19.03 16.96
CA TYR A 135 -7.53 -19.00 18.37
C TYR A 135 -8.62 -18.26 19.17
N LYS A 136 -9.21 -18.94 20.16
CA LYS A 136 -10.32 -18.40 20.98
C LYS A 136 -11.50 -17.83 20.16
N GLY A 137 -11.80 -18.44 19.02
CA GLY A 137 -12.91 -18.03 18.15
C GLY A 137 -12.62 -16.82 17.25
N LEU A 138 -11.37 -16.33 17.23
CA LEU A 138 -10.91 -15.29 16.32
C LEU A 138 -9.96 -15.89 15.28
N SER A 139 -10.01 -15.35 14.06
CA SER A 139 -9.07 -15.69 13.00
C SER A 139 -7.78 -14.90 13.20
N TYR A 140 -6.64 -15.58 13.19
CA TYR A 140 -5.31 -15.00 13.24
C TYR A 140 -4.56 -15.38 11.97
N VAL A 141 -3.77 -14.44 11.46
CA VAL A 141 -2.70 -14.71 10.49
C VAL A 141 -1.39 -14.62 11.26
N TYR A 142 -0.49 -15.58 11.06
CA TYR A 142 0.78 -15.65 11.77
C TYR A 142 1.94 -15.87 10.80
N ALA A 143 3.16 -15.50 11.24
CA ALA A 143 4.37 -15.70 10.46
C ALA A 143 5.04 -17.02 10.85
N GLU A 144 5.50 -17.75 9.84
CA GLU A 144 6.40 -18.89 9.96
C GLU A 144 7.83 -18.37 9.80
N GLU A 145 8.66 -18.62 10.81
CA GLU A 145 9.97 -17.97 10.95
C GLU A 145 10.88 -18.23 9.74
N ASP A 146 10.95 -19.49 9.30
CA ASP A 146 11.79 -19.88 8.16
C ASP A 146 11.34 -19.21 6.85
N GLU A 147 10.04 -19.09 6.62
CA GLU A 147 9.50 -18.44 5.42
C GLU A 147 9.70 -16.92 5.45
N ALA A 148 9.53 -16.31 6.63
CA ALA A 148 9.78 -14.88 6.83
C ALA A 148 11.26 -14.55 6.64
N LEU A 149 12.16 -15.34 7.22
CA LEU A 149 13.60 -15.22 7.03
C LEU A 149 13.98 -15.37 5.56
N ALA A 150 13.45 -16.39 4.87
CA ALA A 150 13.71 -16.59 3.44
C ALA A 150 13.25 -15.40 2.60
N LEU A 151 12.06 -14.85 2.87
CA LEU A 151 11.56 -13.68 2.17
C LEU A 151 12.42 -12.45 2.44
N ILE A 152 12.73 -12.16 3.70
CA ILE A 152 13.53 -10.98 4.08
C ILE A 152 14.93 -11.05 3.45
N ASN A 153 15.63 -12.17 3.62
CA ASN A 153 16.99 -12.36 3.10
C ASN A 153 17.07 -12.28 1.57
N SER A 154 16.02 -12.71 0.86
CA SER A 154 15.98 -12.65 -0.60
C SER A 154 15.47 -11.33 -1.19
N SER A 155 14.92 -10.42 -0.37
CA SER A 155 14.28 -9.20 -0.88
C SER A 155 14.80 -7.90 -0.27
N ILE A 156 14.71 -7.74 1.06
CA ILE A 156 14.87 -6.45 1.74
C ILE A 156 15.99 -6.45 2.78
N ASN A 157 16.77 -7.53 2.89
CA ASN A 157 17.90 -7.58 3.82
C ASN A 157 18.96 -6.52 3.44
N PRO A 158 19.20 -5.52 4.30
CA PRO A 158 20.17 -4.46 4.02
C PRO A 158 21.62 -4.91 4.29
N TYR A 159 21.82 -6.08 4.90
CA TYR A 159 23.10 -6.61 5.29
C TYR A 159 23.68 -7.55 4.23
N THR A 160 24.99 -7.77 4.30
CA THR A 160 25.69 -8.74 3.45
C THR A 160 25.65 -10.17 4.00
N THR A 161 25.04 -10.36 5.17
CA THR A 161 24.89 -11.64 5.85
C THR A 161 23.42 -11.91 6.12
N ASP A 162 23.03 -13.18 6.08
CA ASP A 162 21.65 -13.57 6.35
C ASP A 162 21.26 -13.25 7.80
N ILE A 163 20.04 -12.74 7.96
CA ILE A 163 19.36 -12.69 9.24
C ILE A 163 18.98 -14.12 9.61
N THR A 164 19.22 -14.51 10.86
CA THR A 164 19.10 -15.91 11.31
C THR A 164 17.93 -16.16 12.26
N ASP A 165 17.35 -15.11 12.81
CA ASP A 165 16.31 -15.17 13.82
C ASP A 165 15.41 -13.94 13.74
N LEU A 166 14.15 -14.12 14.12
CA LEU A 166 13.17 -13.04 14.17
C LEU A 166 12.49 -13.03 15.54
N ASP A 167 12.22 -11.83 16.06
CA ASP A 167 11.40 -11.65 17.26
C ASP A 167 9.90 -11.84 16.90
N LEU A 168 9.49 -13.10 16.75
CA LEU A 168 8.12 -13.47 16.42
C LEU A 168 7.31 -13.85 17.67
N ILE A 169 6.09 -13.35 17.73
CA ILE A 169 5.08 -13.83 18.68
C ILE A 169 4.60 -15.20 18.19
N LYS A 170 5.03 -16.25 18.88
CA LYS A 170 4.64 -17.64 18.57
C LYS A 170 3.25 -17.93 19.16
N PRO A 171 2.35 -18.57 18.39
CA PRO A 171 0.97 -18.84 18.83
C PRO A 171 0.87 -19.80 20.02
#